data_AF-A0A496L2Y0-F1
#
_entry.id   AF-A0A496L2Y0-F1
#
_cell.length_a   1.000
_cell.length_b   1.000
_cell.length_c   1.000
_cell.angle_alpha   90.00
_cell.angle_beta   90.00
_cell.angle_gamma   90.00
#
_symmetry.space_group_name_H-M   'P 1'
#
loop_
_entity.id
_entity.type
_entity.pdbx_description
1 polymer ?
#
loop_
_entity_poly.entity_id
_entity_poly.type
_entity_poly.pdbx_seq_one_letter_code
_entity_poly.pdbx_strand_id
1 'polypeptide(L)'
;VIVPYFGDFLYFAKNITDFAIFYNGANCGASAPFHAHFQAAEKRYFNVITDYKNLPPSYFETVESTRTVDVKIFKNYLRQAFCISTSDETAAKATFRQMFEAHIEANMLNVICCFEEGQYRIFVFPRKKFRPTQFFEEDETKRLAISPASVEMSGHFVTIFKEHFDRINKDEILDIYRQIS
;
A
#
# COMPACT_ATOMS: atom_id res chain seq x y z
N VAL A 1 10.16 9.15 -7.70
CA VAL A 1 10.91 8.24 -6.81
C VAL A 1 10.86 8.76 -5.39
N ILE A 2 10.41 7.94 -4.43
CA ILE A 2 10.18 8.31 -3.02
C ILE A 2 11.48 8.45 -2.19
N VAL A 3 12.54 7.72 -2.52
CA VAL A 3 13.74 7.54 -1.68
C VAL A 3 14.42 8.84 -1.21
N PRO A 4 14.61 9.87 -2.06
CA PRO A 4 15.18 11.15 -1.60
C PRO A 4 14.35 11.82 -0.50
N TYR A 5 13.03 11.65 -0.54
CA TYR A 5 12.05 12.29 0.34
C TYR A 5 11.52 11.36 1.44
N PHE A 6 12.13 10.18 1.62
CA PHE A 6 11.64 9.19 2.58
C PHE A 6 11.73 9.69 4.03
N GLY A 7 12.70 10.56 4.34
CA GLY A 7 12.78 11.22 5.65
C GLY A 7 11.56 12.09 5.93
N ASP A 8 11.13 12.90 4.95
CA ASP A 8 9.92 13.73 5.06
C ASP A 8 8.67 12.87 5.21
N PHE A 9 8.59 11.75 4.48
CA PHE A 9 7.49 10.78 4.60
C PHE A 9 7.36 10.24 6.03
N LEU A 10 8.48 9.84 6.66
CA LEU A 10 8.51 9.41 8.06
C LEU A 10 8.21 10.57 9.02
N TYR A 11 8.75 11.76 8.75
CA TYR A 11 8.48 12.95 9.56
C TYR A 11 6.98 13.23 9.66
N PHE A 12 6.25 13.22 8.53
CA PHE A 12 4.81 13.44 8.54
C PHE A 12 4.07 12.32 9.30
N ALA A 13 4.45 11.06 9.10
CA ALA A 13 3.80 9.93 9.78
C ALA A 13 3.95 10.00 11.31
N LYS A 14 5.09 10.50 11.81
CA LYS A 14 5.34 10.68 13.24
C LYS A 14 4.62 11.89 13.84
N ASN A 15 4.44 12.96 13.07
CA ASN A 15 3.88 14.21 13.56
C ASN A 15 2.35 14.34 13.36
N ILE A 16 1.73 13.52 12.52
CA ILE A 16 0.28 13.56 12.23
C ILE A 16 -0.35 12.20 12.55
N THR A 17 -0.31 11.80 13.83
CA THR A 17 -0.58 10.42 14.28
C THR A 17 -2.01 9.93 14.10
N ASP A 18 -2.98 10.83 13.89
CA ASP A 18 -4.37 10.46 13.57
C ASP A 18 -4.54 9.98 12.12
N PHE A 19 -3.53 10.24 11.29
CA PHE A 19 -3.52 9.97 9.86
C PHE A 19 -2.47 8.91 9.53
N ALA A 20 -2.65 8.27 8.37
CA ALA A 20 -1.59 7.57 7.69
C ALA A 20 -1.15 8.38 6.47
N ILE A 21 0.17 8.46 6.28
CA ILE A 21 0.78 9.09 5.11
C ILE A 21 0.99 8.01 4.05
N PHE A 22 0.66 8.30 2.80
CA PHE A 22 0.80 7.32 1.74
C PHE A 22 1.36 7.91 0.45
N TYR A 23 2.00 7.03 -0.31
CA TYR A 23 2.63 7.33 -1.60
C TYR A 23 2.22 6.28 -2.63
N ASN A 24 1.85 6.77 -3.81
CA ASN A 24 1.56 5.95 -4.98
C ASN A 24 2.69 6.14 -6.00
N GLY A 25 3.34 5.06 -6.42
CA GLY A 25 4.23 5.12 -7.58
C GLY A 25 3.50 5.66 -8.82
N ALA A 26 4.25 6.28 -9.74
CA ALA A 26 3.70 6.94 -10.94
C ALA A 26 2.74 6.03 -11.74
N ASN A 27 3.02 4.73 -11.73
CA ASN A 27 2.21 3.69 -12.39
C ASN A 27 1.44 2.83 -11.39
N CYS A 28 1.00 3.38 -10.26
CA CYS A 28 0.32 2.63 -9.18
C CYS A 28 -0.89 3.38 -8.61
N GLY A 29 -1.72 3.93 -9.50
CA GLY A 29 -2.91 4.70 -9.14
C GLY A 29 -2.67 6.19 -8.90
N ALA A 30 -1.47 6.71 -9.20
CA ALA A 30 -1.21 8.15 -9.11
C ALA A 30 -2.01 8.92 -10.19
N SER A 31 -2.75 9.94 -9.76
CA SER A 31 -3.50 10.84 -10.65
C SER A 31 -2.63 11.93 -11.28
N ALA A 32 -1.49 12.26 -10.67
CA ALA A 32 -0.50 13.22 -11.16
C ALA A 32 0.89 12.55 -11.28
N PRO A 33 1.15 11.79 -12.36
CA PRO A 33 2.38 10.99 -12.48
C PRO A 33 3.66 11.83 -12.65
N PHE A 34 3.52 13.13 -12.97
CA PHE A 34 4.63 14.03 -13.25
C PHE A 34 5.25 14.68 -12.02
N HIS A 35 4.61 14.58 -10.85
CA HIS A 35 5.10 15.17 -9.60
C HIS A 35 4.94 14.21 -8.42
N ALA A 36 6.03 13.97 -7.69
CA ALA A 36 5.97 13.21 -6.46
C ALA A 36 5.21 14.00 -5.39
N HIS A 37 4.24 13.37 -4.75
CA HIS A 37 3.47 13.96 -3.66
C HIS A 37 3.14 12.89 -2.63
N PHE A 38 3.02 13.31 -1.37
CA PHE A 38 2.48 12.50 -0.31
C PHE A 38 1.04 12.89 -0.06
N GLN A 39 0.24 11.90 0.33
CA GLN A 39 -1.15 12.09 0.69
C GLN A 39 -1.34 11.66 2.15
N ALA A 40 -2.36 12.19 2.81
CA ALA A 40 -2.73 11.82 4.17
C ALA A 40 -4.23 11.57 4.24
N ALA A 41 -4.63 10.52 4.94
CA ALA A 41 -6.03 10.25 5.28
C ALA A 41 -6.10 9.61 6.67
N GLU A 42 -7.26 9.71 7.33
CA GLU A 42 -7.46 9.11 8.63
C GLU A 42 -7.18 7.60 8.59
N LYS A 43 -6.55 7.07 9.64
CA LYS A 43 -6.14 5.65 9.69
C LYS A 43 -7.30 4.67 9.46
N ARG A 44 -8.53 5.05 9.82
CA ARG A 44 -9.76 4.24 9.62
C ARG A 44 -10.03 3.86 8.15
N TYR A 45 -9.47 4.58 7.19
CA TYR A 45 -9.63 4.26 5.77
C TYR A 45 -8.66 3.17 5.27
N PHE A 46 -7.69 2.77 6.11
CA PHE A 46 -6.67 1.80 5.73
C PHE A 46 -6.83 0.49 6.51
N ASN A 47 -7.56 -0.46 5.93
CA ASN A 47 -7.86 -1.74 6.60
C ASN A 47 -6.59 -2.50 7.02
N VAL A 48 -5.51 -2.40 6.24
CA VAL A 48 -4.20 -3.01 6.59
C VAL A 48 -3.67 -2.62 7.97
N ILE A 49 -3.96 -1.41 8.46
CA ILE A 49 -3.53 -0.96 9.79
C ILE A 49 -4.30 -1.74 10.87
N THR A 50 -5.61 -1.88 10.69
CA THR A 50 -6.47 -2.67 11.58
C THR A 50 -6.15 -4.15 11.49
N ASP A 51 -5.93 -4.67 10.28
CA ASP A 51 -5.61 -6.07 10.03
C ASP A 51 -4.26 -6.45 10.65
N TYR A 52 -3.24 -5.58 10.58
CA TYR A 52 -1.96 -5.82 11.24
C TYR A 52 -2.09 -6.00 12.76
N LYS A 53 -3.04 -5.29 13.39
CA LYS A 53 -3.29 -5.39 14.84
C LYS A 53 -4.12 -6.60 15.23
N ASN A 54 -5.10 -6.95 14.40
CA ASN A 54 -6.19 -7.85 14.79
C ASN A 54 -6.07 -9.25 14.19
N LEU A 55 -5.34 -9.43 13.09
CA LEU A 55 -5.18 -10.75 12.49
C LEU A 55 -4.32 -11.67 13.39
N PRO A 56 -4.61 -12.99 13.41
CA PRO A 56 -3.81 -13.93 14.17
C PRO A 56 -2.35 -13.98 13.69
N PRO A 57 -1.38 -14.35 14.56
CA PRO A 57 0.02 -14.52 14.18
C PRO A 57 0.26 -15.42 12.95
N SER A 58 -0.62 -16.39 12.68
CA SER A 58 -0.55 -17.27 11.51
C SER A 58 -0.72 -16.56 10.16
N TYR A 59 -1.20 -15.32 10.16
CA TYR A 59 -1.25 -14.46 8.97
C TYR A 59 0.08 -13.74 8.71
N PHE A 60 1.10 -13.95 9.53
CA PHE A 60 2.37 -13.24 9.39
C PHE A 60 3.53 -14.22 9.33
N GLU A 61 4.47 -13.93 8.44
CA GLU A 61 5.77 -14.60 8.39
C GLU A 61 6.86 -13.54 8.54
N THR A 62 7.80 -13.76 9.45
CA THR A 62 8.95 -12.87 9.64
C THR A 62 9.94 -13.07 8.51
N VAL A 63 10.20 -12.01 7.76
CA VAL A 63 11.18 -11.97 6.67
C VAL A 63 12.56 -11.58 7.20
N GLU A 64 12.58 -10.61 8.11
CA GLU A 64 13.80 -10.13 8.76
C GLU A 64 13.45 -9.70 10.18
N SER A 65 14.30 -10.02 11.15
CA SER A 65 14.17 -9.49 12.51
C SER A 65 15.55 -9.26 13.08
N THR A 66 15.81 -8.01 13.43
CA THR A 66 17.07 -7.54 14.01
C THR A 66 16.77 -6.79 15.31
N ARG A 67 17.81 -6.21 15.93
CA ARG A 67 17.63 -5.37 17.12
C ARG A 67 16.84 -4.08 16.83
N THR A 68 16.87 -3.58 15.60
CA THR A 68 16.32 -2.26 15.24
C THR A 68 15.13 -2.33 14.30
N VAL A 69 14.96 -3.42 13.54
CA VAL A 69 13.88 -3.57 12.56
C VAL A 69 13.27 -4.96 12.63
N ASP A 70 11.94 -5.01 12.50
CA ASP A 70 11.17 -6.23 12.25
C ASP A 70 10.43 -6.07 10.93
N VAL A 71 10.57 -7.04 10.03
CA VAL A 71 9.87 -7.08 8.76
C VAL A 71 9.03 -8.33 8.69
N LYS A 72 7.73 -8.14 8.48
CA LYS A 72 6.77 -9.22 8.29
C LYS A 72 6.13 -9.14 6.92
N ILE A 73 5.86 -10.30 6.33
CA ILE A 73 4.99 -10.44 5.16
C ILE A 73 3.63 -10.99 5.60
N PHE A 74 2.55 -10.49 5.00
CA PHE A 74 1.20 -11.01 5.23
C PHE A 74 0.99 -12.27 4.40
N LYS A 75 0.49 -13.33 5.04
CA LYS A 75 0.08 -14.61 4.44
C LYS A 75 -1.44 -14.64 4.32
N ASN A 76 -1.96 -15.35 3.32
CA ASN A 76 -3.40 -15.53 3.11
C ASN A 76 -4.19 -14.20 3.03
N TYR A 77 -3.57 -13.15 2.47
CA TYR A 77 -4.08 -11.77 2.54
C TYR A 77 -4.55 -11.20 1.19
N LEU A 78 -4.89 -12.07 0.23
CA LEU A 78 -5.37 -11.78 -1.14
C LEU A 78 -4.39 -11.03 -2.07
N ARG A 79 -3.52 -10.20 -1.51
CA ARG A 79 -2.41 -9.50 -2.17
C ARG A 79 -1.14 -9.60 -1.33
N GLN A 80 -0.02 -9.32 -1.95
CA GLN A 80 1.26 -9.20 -1.27
C GLN A 80 1.32 -7.89 -0.50
N ALA A 81 1.62 -7.99 0.79
CA ALA A 81 1.81 -6.85 1.68
C ALA A 81 2.95 -7.16 2.65
N PHE A 82 3.81 -6.18 2.88
CA PHE A 82 4.86 -6.23 3.89
C PHE A 82 4.61 -5.15 4.93
N CYS A 83 5.05 -5.36 6.17
CA CYS A 83 5.13 -4.33 7.19
C CYS A 83 6.57 -4.27 7.71
N ILE A 84 7.21 -3.12 7.55
CA ILE A 84 8.45 -2.77 8.24
C ILE A 84 8.08 -2.04 9.53
N SER A 85 8.58 -2.55 10.64
CA SER A 85 8.33 -2.06 11.99
C SER A 85 9.64 -1.65 12.65
N THR A 86 9.79 -0.37 12.97
CA THR A 86 11.01 0.16 13.61
C THR A 86 10.77 1.52 14.26
N SER A 87 11.53 1.88 15.29
CA SER A 87 11.59 3.24 15.83
C SER A 87 12.74 4.08 15.24
N ASP A 88 13.58 3.48 14.39
CA ASP A 88 14.79 4.10 13.83
C ASP A 88 14.57 4.49 12.36
N GLU A 89 14.64 5.79 12.08
CA GLU A 89 14.41 6.36 10.74
C GLU A 89 15.48 5.92 9.72
N THR A 90 16.72 5.72 10.17
CA THR A 90 17.83 5.27 9.31
C THR A 90 17.64 3.81 8.94
N ALA A 91 17.29 2.97 9.93
CA ALA A 91 16.95 1.57 9.69
C ALA A 91 15.73 1.44 8.77
N ALA A 92 14.67 2.23 9.00
CA ALA A 92 13.49 2.26 8.14
C ALA A 92 13.84 2.51 6.66
N LYS A 93 14.64 3.56 6.39
CA LYS A 93 15.05 3.91 5.02
C LYS A 93 15.96 2.85 4.41
N ALA A 94 16.91 2.32 5.16
CA ALA A 94 17.83 1.30 4.69
C ALA A 94 17.10 0.01 4.31
N THR A 95 16.26 -0.51 5.20
CA THR A 95 15.45 -1.72 4.97
C THR A 95 14.49 -1.52 3.81
N PHE A 96 13.77 -0.39 3.75
CA PHE A 96 12.86 -0.09 2.64
C PHE A 96 13.59 -0.09 1.30
N ARG A 97 14.74 0.58 1.21
CA ARG A 97 15.52 0.63 -0.03
C ARG A 97 16.04 -0.75 -0.41
N GLN A 98 16.65 -1.47 0.53
CA GLN A 98 17.27 -2.78 0.26
C GLN A 98 16.25 -3.81 -0.22
N MET A 99 15.07 -3.88 0.41
CA MET A 99 14.08 -4.90 0.09
C MET A 99 13.27 -4.60 -1.17
N PHE A 100 13.09 -3.32 -1.51
CA PHE A 100 12.18 -2.90 -2.57
C PHE A 100 12.86 -2.11 -3.70
N GLU A 101 14.18 -2.17 -3.84
CA GLU A 101 14.97 -1.40 -4.83
C GLU A 101 14.39 -1.49 -6.24
N ALA A 102 14.17 -2.70 -6.75
CA ALA A 102 13.63 -2.90 -8.10
C ALA A 102 12.24 -2.27 -8.29
N HIS A 103 11.37 -2.33 -7.27
CA HIS A 103 10.05 -1.71 -7.32
C HIS A 103 10.12 -0.18 -7.21
N ILE A 104 11.05 0.33 -6.40
CA ILE A 104 11.29 1.77 -6.23
C ILE A 104 11.76 2.38 -7.55
N GLU A 105 12.73 1.77 -8.20
CA GLU A 105 13.27 2.21 -9.50
C GLU A 105 12.18 2.19 -10.58
N ALA A 106 11.40 1.12 -10.63
CA ALA A 106 10.26 1.01 -11.56
C ALA A 106 9.08 1.94 -11.20
N ASN A 107 9.09 2.58 -10.03
CA ASN A 107 7.93 3.27 -9.44
C ASN A 107 6.67 2.38 -9.41
N MET A 108 6.85 1.10 -9.09
CA MET A 108 5.85 0.04 -9.08
C MET A 108 5.57 -0.46 -7.66
N LEU A 109 5.09 0.44 -6.80
CA LEU A 109 4.69 0.13 -5.44
C LEU A 109 3.71 1.17 -4.86
N ASN A 110 2.96 0.75 -3.85
CA ASN A 110 2.22 1.64 -2.95
C ASN A 110 2.84 1.54 -1.55
N VAL A 111 2.96 2.68 -0.87
CA VAL A 111 3.43 2.75 0.54
C VAL A 111 2.37 3.43 1.38
N ILE A 112 2.17 2.92 2.59
CA ILE A 112 1.40 3.56 3.66
C ILE A 112 2.28 3.55 4.91
N CYS A 113 2.36 4.66 5.63
CA CYS A 113 3.06 4.75 6.89
C CYS A 113 2.21 5.44 7.95
N CYS A 114 2.16 4.84 9.13
CA CYS A 114 1.68 5.49 10.34
C CYS A 114 2.71 5.28 11.47
N PHE A 115 2.61 6.11 12.52
CA PHE A 115 3.43 5.96 13.72
C PHE A 115 2.55 5.56 14.90
N GLU A 116 2.78 4.37 15.45
CA GLU A 116 2.00 3.80 16.54
C GLU A 116 2.91 3.04 17.50
N GLU A 117 2.62 3.11 18.80
CA GLU A 117 3.38 2.40 19.85
C GLU A 117 4.89 2.73 19.83
N GLY A 118 5.23 3.97 19.47
CA GLY A 118 6.62 4.43 19.37
C GLY A 118 7.37 3.92 18.15
N GLN A 119 6.69 3.30 17.18
CA GLN A 119 7.30 2.74 15.98
C GLN A 119 6.60 3.21 14.71
N TYR A 120 7.38 3.36 13.65
CA TYR A 120 6.86 3.41 12.28
C TYR A 120 6.31 2.03 11.91
N ARG A 121 5.10 2.02 11.38
CA ARG A 121 4.49 0.89 10.65
C ARG A 121 4.46 1.29 9.18
N ILE A 122 5.37 0.72 8.39
CA ILE A 122 5.49 1.04 6.96
C ILE A 122 4.98 -0.16 6.17
N PHE A 123 3.77 -0.03 5.64
CA PHE A 123 3.16 -1.03 4.78
C PHE A 123 3.59 -0.80 3.34
N VAL A 124 4.14 -1.84 2.73
CA VAL A 124 4.61 -1.80 1.34
C VAL A 124 3.86 -2.84 0.52
N PHE A 125 3.30 -2.40 -0.59
CA PHE A 125 2.64 -3.24 -1.58
C PHE A 125 3.41 -3.15 -2.89
N PRO A 126 4.30 -4.12 -3.19
CA PRO A 126 4.89 -4.24 -4.51
C PRO A 126 3.80 -4.44 -5.57
N ARG A 127 3.98 -3.83 -6.74
CA ARG A 127 2.98 -3.86 -7.82
C ARG A 127 3.54 -4.56 -9.05
N LYS A 128 2.73 -5.41 -9.68
CA LYS A 128 3.02 -6.09 -10.95
C LYS A 128 2.52 -5.34 -12.17
N LYS A 129 1.38 -4.64 -12.02
CA LYS A 129 0.72 -3.90 -13.11
C LYS A 129 0.10 -2.61 -12.61
N PHE A 130 0.01 -1.62 -13.51
CA PHE A 130 -0.59 -0.33 -13.21
C PHE A 130 -2.09 -0.44 -12.95
N ARG A 131 -2.83 -1.00 -13.91
CA ARG A 131 -4.28 -1.16 -13.84
C ARG A 131 -4.68 -2.59 -14.18
N PRO A 132 -5.74 -3.12 -13.55
CA PRO A 132 -6.30 -4.41 -13.90
C PRO A 132 -7.03 -4.33 -15.25
N THR A 133 -7.28 -5.47 -15.88
CA THR A 133 -7.96 -5.57 -17.19
C THR A 133 -9.35 -4.94 -17.17
N GLN A 134 -10.08 -5.04 -16.05
CA GLN A 134 -11.40 -4.45 -15.85
C GLN A 134 -11.45 -2.94 -16.15
N PHE A 135 -10.34 -2.23 -15.96
CA PHE A 135 -10.24 -0.80 -16.25
C PHE A 135 -10.26 -0.51 -17.76
N PHE A 136 -9.69 -1.40 -18.56
CA PHE A 136 -9.52 -1.26 -20.01
C PHE A 136 -10.62 -1.95 -20.82
N GLU A 137 -11.60 -2.55 -20.15
CA GLU A 137 -12.74 -3.18 -20.82
C GLU A 137 -13.52 -2.17 -21.66
N GLU A 138 -13.79 -2.53 -22.91
CA GLU A 138 -14.47 -1.67 -23.89
C GLU A 138 -15.99 -1.74 -23.72
N ASP A 139 -16.52 -2.90 -23.31
CA ASP A 139 -17.93 -3.09 -22.99
C ASP A 139 -18.29 -2.37 -21.68
N GLU A 140 -19.01 -1.25 -21.76
CA GLU A 140 -19.40 -0.45 -20.59
C GLU A 140 -20.21 -1.25 -19.56
N THR A 141 -20.95 -2.28 -20.01
CA THR A 141 -21.72 -3.16 -19.14
C THR A 141 -20.86 -4.13 -18.33
N LYS A 142 -19.57 -4.22 -18.65
CA LYS A 142 -18.55 -5.02 -17.93
C LYS A 142 -17.44 -4.18 -17.30
N ARG A 143 -17.13 -3.00 -17.87
CA ARG A 143 -16.05 -2.13 -17.41
C ARG A 143 -16.21 -1.75 -15.95
N LEU A 144 -15.12 -1.89 -15.18
CA LEU A 144 -14.96 -1.31 -13.86
C LEU A 144 -13.78 -0.34 -13.88
N ALA A 145 -14.08 0.96 -13.82
CA ALA A 145 -13.11 2.05 -13.75
C ALA A 145 -12.40 2.09 -12.37
N ILE A 146 -11.69 1.02 -12.04
CA ILE A 146 -10.97 0.82 -10.79
C ILE A 146 -9.48 0.79 -11.10
N SER A 147 -8.74 1.70 -10.48
CA SER A 147 -7.30 1.82 -10.63
C SER A 147 -6.66 1.79 -9.24
N PRO A 148 -6.43 0.61 -8.65
CA PRO A 148 -6.06 0.49 -7.25
C PRO A 148 -4.81 1.31 -6.90
N ALA A 149 -4.92 2.12 -5.86
CA ALA A 149 -3.86 2.89 -5.23
C ALA A 149 -3.67 2.40 -3.78
N SER A 150 -2.98 3.17 -2.92
CA SER A 150 -2.74 2.76 -1.53
C SER A 150 -4.02 2.42 -0.75
N VAL A 151 -5.12 3.15 -0.97
CA VAL A 151 -6.39 2.91 -0.25
C VAL A 151 -7.00 1.56 -0.66
N GLU A 152 -7.08 1.28 -1.96
CA GLU A 152 -7.56 -0.02 -2.45
C GLU A 152 -6.62 -1.15 -2.03
N MET A 153 -5.30 -0.97 -2.17
CA MET A 153 -4.32 -1.96 -1.71
C MET A 153 -4.42 -2.22 -0.20
N SER A 154 -4.85 -1.24 0.59
CA SER A 154 -5.10 -1.43 2.02
C SER A 154 -6.33 -2.29 2.33
N GLY A 155 -7.23 -2.51 1.36
CA GLY A 155 -8.45 -3.29 1.52
C GLY A 155 -9.75 -2.50 1.42
N HIS A 156 -9.70 -1.22 1.03
CA HIS A 156 -10.88 -0.36 0.92
C HIS A 156 -11.09 0.04 -0.54
N PHE A 157 -12.09 -0.53 -1.22
CA PHE A 157 -12.38 -0.22 -2.62
C PHE A 157 -13.31 0.97 -2.75
N VAL A 158 -12.83 2.04 -3.39
CA VAL A 158 -13.64 3.21 -3.73
C VAL A 158 -14.06 3.13 -5.20
N THR A 159 -15.34 3.32 -5.46
CA THR A 159 -15.92 3.35 -6.82
C THR A 159 -16.50 4.73 -7.11
N ILE A 160 -16.22 5.27 -8.29
CA ILE A 160 -16.71 6.60 -8.72
C ILE A 160 -18.13 6.57 -9.33
N PHE A 161 -18.56 5.43 -9.84
CA PHE A 161 -19.87 5.24 -10.49
C PHE A 161 -20.71 4.27 -9.67
N LYS A 162 -21.99 4.60 -9.49
CA LYS A 162 -22.92 3.76 -8.70
C LYS A 162 -23.07 2.37 -9.33
N GLU A 163 -23.13 2.30 -10.65
CA GLU A 163 -23.27 1.06 -11.41
C GLU A 163 -22.04 0.15 -11.22
N HIS A 164 -20.87 0.74 -10.97
CA HIS A 164 -19.65 -0.02 -10.67
C HIS A 164 -19.68 -0.54 -9.23
N PHE A 165 -20.16 0.28 -8.28
CA PHE A 165 -20.40 -0.14 -6.91
C PHE A 165 -21.38 -1.31 -6.82
N ASP A 166 -22.48 -1.24 -7.58
CA ASP A 166 -23.51 -2.29 -7.54
C ASP A 166 -23.04 -3.60 -8.19
N ARG A 167 -22.10 -3.54 -9.15
CA ARG A 167 -21.60 -4.72 -9.90
C ARG A 167 -20.34 -5.34 -9.30
N ILE A 168 -19.46 -4.55 -8.68
CA ILE A 168 -18.22 -5.07 -8.11
C ILE A 168 -18.56 -6.15 -7.08
N ASN A 169 -17.90 -7.29 -7.19
CA ASN A 169 -18.15 -8.44 -6.34
C ASN A 169 -16.84 -9.10 -5.91
N LYS A 170 -16.95 -10.17 -5.12
CA LYS A 170 -15.81 -10.92 -4.59
C LYS A 170 -14.88 -11.41 -5.70
N ASP A 171 -15.42 -11.97 -6.78
CA ASP A 171 -14.61 -12.59 -7.83
C ASP A 171 -13.82 -11.53 -8.61
N GLU A 172 -14.45 -10.38 -8.89
CA GLU A 172 -13.76 -9.22 -9.47
C GLU A 172 -12.63 -8.71 -8.59
N ILE A 173 -12.86 -8.56 -7.28
CA ILE A 173 -11.82 -8.09 -6.34
C ILE A 173 -10.65 -9.08 -6.27
N LEU A 174 -10.93 -10.39 -6.22
CA LEU A 174 -9.90 -11.43 -6.21
C LEU A 174 -9.07 -11.40 -7.49
N ASP A 175 -9.73 -11.24 -8.64
CA ASP A 175 -9.05 -11.15 -9.92
C ASP A 175 -8.20 -9.88 -10.05
N ILE A 176 -8.76 -8.72 -9.67
CA ILE A 176 -8.03 -7.44 -9.65
C ILE A 176 -6.76 -7.55 -8.81
N TYR A 177 -6.84 -8.07 -7.58
CA TYR A 177 -5.66 -8.23 -6.73
C TYR A 177 -4.63 -9.20 -7.31
N ARG A 178 -5.07 -10.33 -7.89
CA ARG A 178 -4.16 -11.29 -8.54
C ARG A 178 -3.39 -10.65 -9.70
N GLN A 179 -4.02 -9.75 -10.44
CA GLN A 179 -3.39 -9.10 -11.59
C GLN A 179 -2.35 -8.06 -11.19
N ILE A 180 -2.60 -7.30 -10.13
CA ILE A 180 -1.77 -6.14 -9.77
C ILE A 180 -0.74 -6.42 -8.68
N SER A 181 -0.84 -7.54 -7.97
CA SER A 181 0.03 -7.95 -6.87
C SER A 181 0.76 -9.24 -7.15
#